data_AF-A0A437LGH1-F1
#
_entry.id   AF-A0A437LGH1-F1
#
_cell.length_a   1.000
_cell.length_b   1.000
_cell.length_c   1.000
_cell.angle_alpha   90.00
_cell.angle_beta   90.00
_cell.angle_gamma   90.00
#
_symmetry.space_group_name_H-M   'P 1'
#
loop_
_entity.id
_entity.type
_entity.pdbx_description
1 polymer ?
#
loop_
_entity_poly.entity_id
_entity_poly.type
_entity_poly.pdbx_seq_one_letter_code
_entity_poly.pdbx_strand_id
1 'polypeptide(L)'
;MTARDDIAQFLQSDDRAIAFALARLNFTIDGFAVDTAGFRKIGQMVELGTITVGTSARGHGHVTAAVYTALNRNRLTVPPGLDLTGRTARAVSDQAMVVHECTHALMDYHRFQTSAGAQEVAAYIAGALYAKARAVVMSAPGDPQTDAIFSSAHAVVANRGMVGRLNQTLAAADPDVALLAAAVAGHREYAEVADDPARMDGIGDLMDPWYPARYW
;
A
#
# COMPACT_ATOMS: atom_id res chain seq x y z
N MET A 1 17.75 -2.98 15.32
CA MET A 1 17.28 -2.25 14.12
C MET A 1 15.91 -1.71 14.48
N THR A 2 15.63 -0.45 14.16
CA THR A 2 14.30 0.15 14.42
C THR A 2 13.39 -0.08 13.21
N ALA A 3 12.06 0.01 13.38
CA ALA A 3 11.13 -0.09 12.25
C ALA A 3 11.41 0.93 11.14
N ARG A 4 11.94 2.12 11.49
CA ARG A 4 12.44 3.11 10.54
C ARG A 4 13.57 2.55 9.68
N ASP A 5 14.59 1.97 10.33
CA ASP A 5 15.76 1.42 9.64
C ASP A 5 15.35 0.24 8.75
N ASP A 6 14.47 -0.64 9.24
CA ASP A 6 13.99 -1.80 8.48
C ASP A 6 13.24 -1.37 7.21
N ILE A 7 12.37 -0.36 7.29
CA ILE A 7 11.63 0.17 6.12
C ILE A 7 12.55 0.90 5.16
N ALA A 8 13.45 1.75 5.65
CA ALA A 8 14.43 2.44 4.82
C ALA A 8 15.34 1.46 4.07
N GLN A 9 15.81 0.42 4.76
CA GLN A 9 16.62 -0.65 4.15
C GLN A 9 15.82 -1.47 3.16
N PHE A 10 14.55 -1.80 3.47
CA PHE A 10 13.66 -2.53 2.57
C PHE A 10 13.48 -1.81 1.22
N LEU A 11 13.12 -0.52 1.25
CA LEU A 11 12.87 0.29 0.04
C LEU A 11 14.13 0.56 -0.79
N GLN A 12 15.30 0.40 -0.17
CA GLN A 12 16.62 0.57 -0.79
C GLN A 12 17.38 -0.76 -0.92
N SER A 13 16.69 -1.89 -0.78
CA SER A 13 17.33 -3.19 -0.64
C SER A 13 18.09 -3.61 -1.90
N ASP A 14 19.31 -4.13 -1.69
CA ASP A 14 20.10 -4.83 -2.71
C ASP A 14 19.90 -6.36 -2.67
N ASP A 15 19.02 -6.87 -1.78
CA ASP A 15 18.63 -8.28 -1.83
C ASP A 15 18.00 -8.57 -3.20
N ARG A 16 18.51 -9.60 -3.89
CA ARG A 16 18.13 -9.87 -5.28
C ARG A 16 16.62 -10.06 -5.46
N ALA A 17 15.95 -10.73 -4.53
CA ALA A 17 14.52 -11.01 -4.64
C ALA A 17 13.68 -9.76 -4.35
N ILE A 18 14.04 -9.00 -3.32
CA ILE A 18 13.38 -7.72 -2.98
C ILE A 18 13.62 -6.70 -4.09
N ALA A 19 14.87 -6.49 -4.51
CA ALA A 19 15.25 -5.56 -5.57
C ALA A 19 14.55 -5.88 -6.90
N PHE A 20 14.45 -7.18 -7.26
CA PHE A 20 13.70 -7.60 -8.44
C PHE A 20 12.22 -7.19 -8.36
N ALA A 21 11.57 -7.44 -7.23
CA ALA A 21 10.16 -7.12 -7.04
C ALA A 21 9.90 -5.61 -7.00
N LEU A 22 10.73 -4.83 -6.32
CA LEU A 22 10.67 -3.36 -6.35
C LEU A 22 10.88 -2.82 -7.78
N ALA A 23 11.77 -3.45 -8.56
CA ALA A 23 11.98 -3.11 -9.98
C ALA A 23 10.79 -3.43 -10.88
N ARG A 24 9.80 -4.21 -10.42
CA ARG A 24 8.54 -4.43 -11.15
C ARG A 24 7.52 -3.34 -10.92
N LEU A 25 7.63 -2.58 -9.83
CA LEU A 25 6.80 -1.40 -9.58
C LEU A 25 7.21 -0.34 -10.62
N ASN A 26 6.51 -0.37 -11.75
CA ASN A 26 6.80 0.46 -12.92
C ASN A 26 5.55 0.51 -13.82
N PHE A 27 4.61 1.37 -13.45
CA PHE A 27 3.37 1.59 -14.21
C PHE A 27 2.89 3.03 -14.02
N THR A 28 1.95 3.44 -14.85
CA THR A 28 1.23 4.71 -14.71
C THR A 28 -0.25 4.41 -14.59
N ILE A 29 -0.95 5.07 -13.66
CA ILE A 29 -2.41 5.01 -13.55
C ILE A 29 -2.96 6.43 -13.49
N ASP A 30 -3.87 6.77 -14.42
CA ASP A 30 -4.49 8.09 -14.53
C ASP A 30 -3.49 9.26 -14.46
N GLY A 31 -2.33 9.07 -15.08
CA GLY A 31 -1.25 10.07 -15.15
C GLY A 31 -0.28 10.09 -13.97
N PHE A 32 -0.52 9.31 -12.90
CA PHE A 32 0.43 9.15 -11.80
C PHE A 32 1.38 7.98 -12.05
N ALA A 33 2.68 8.22 -11.94
CA ALA A 33 3.71 7.20 -12.11
C ALA A 33 4.05 6.52 -10.78
N VAL A 34 3.98 5.20 -10.77
CA VAL A 34 4.46 4.34 -9.68
C VAL A 34 5.72 3.63 -10.16
N ASP A 35 6.88 4.07 -9.66
CA ASP A 35 8.17 3.51 -10.07
C ASP A 35 9.15 3.28 -8.91
N THR A 36 10.15 2.42 -9.15
CA THR A 36 11.19 2.07 -8.18
C THR A 36 12.01 3.28 -7.71
N ALA A 37 12.21 4.29 -8.56
CA ALA A 37 12.96 5.48 -8.18
C ALA A 37 12.18 6.31 -7.16
N GLY A 38 10.87 6.42 -7.33
CA GLY A 38 9.93 6.97 -6.36
C GLY A 38 10.01 6.25 -5.02
N PHE A 39 9.93 4.92 -5.00
CA PHE A 39 10.07 4.15 -3.74
C PHE A 39 11.42 4.34 -3.06
N ARG A 40 12.52 4.41 -3.83
CA ARG A 40 13.85 4.74 -3.26
C ARG A 40 13.87 6.13 -2.64
N LYS A 41 13.20 7.10 -3.25
CA LYS A 41 13.07 8.46 -2.70
C LYS A 41 12.30 8.46 -1.38
N ILE A 42 11.22 7.68 -1.29
CA ILE A 42 10.47 7.48 -0.04
C ILE A 42 11.35 6.80 1.02
N GLY A 43 12.14 5.79 0.64
CA GLY A 43 13.12 5.16 1.54
C GLY A 43 14.11 6.16 2.13
N GLN A 44 14.66 7.06 1.33
CA GLN A 44 15.54 8.14 1.78
C GLN A 44 14.81 9.12 2.72
N MET A 45 13.53 9.44 2.45
CA MET A 45 12.75 10.32 3.32
C MET A 45 12.46 9.68 4.68
N VAL A 46 12.24 8.36 4.74
CA VAL A 46 12.15 7.58 5.98
C VAL A 46 13.49 7.58 6.71
N GLU A 47 14.58 7.33 5.98
CA GLU A 47 15.94 7.33 6.52
C GLU A 47 16.35 8.68 7.10
N LEU A 48 15.90 9.79 6.51
CA LEU A 48 16.14 11.15 7.00
C LEU A 48 15.14 11.60 8.07
N GLY A 49 14.06 10.84 8.29
CA GLY A 49 13.01 11.17 9.24
C GLY A 49 12.05 12.27 8.76
N THR A 50 12.10 12.61 7.46
CA THR A 50 11.09 13.45 6.80
C THR A 50 9.74 12.76 6.78
N ILE A 51 9.74 11.44 6.55
CA ILE A 51 8.61 10.57 6.88
C ILE A 51 8.93 9.92 8.22
N THR A 52 8.10 10.20 9.22
CA THR A 52 8.27 9.62 10.55
C THR A 52 7.71 8.20 10.59
N VAL A 53 8.42 7.26 11.21
CA VAL A 53 7.93 5.89 11.39
C VAL A 53 7.63 5.65 12.86
N GLY A 54 6.42 5.24 13.17
CA GLY A 54 6.00 4.85 14.51
C GLY A 54 5.45 3.44 14.54
N THR A 55 5.56 2.78 15.69
CA THR A 55 4.83 1.53 15.95
C THR A 55 3.53 1.85 16.68
N SER A 56 2.43 1.18 16.35
CA SER A 56 1.18 1.34 17.10
C SER A 56 1.36 0.92 18.57
N ALA A 57 0.88 1.75 19.51
CA ALA A 57 1.27 1.68 20.92
C ALA A 57 0.37 0.80 21.82
N ARG A 58 -0.61 0.04 21.29
CA ARG A 58 -1.56 -0.69 22.14
C ARG A 58 -1.80 -2.13 21.70
N GLY A 59 -1.59 -3.05 22.64
CA GLY A 59 -2.02 -4.44 22.59
C GLY A 59 -3.53 -4.66 22.77
N HIS A 60 -4.39 -3.69 22.41
CA HIS A 60 -5.85 -3.83 22.44
C HIS A 60 -6.44 -3.05 21.25
N GLY A 61 -6.78 -3.78 20.18
CA GLY A 61 -7.31 -3.24 18.92
C GLY A 61 -6.29 -3.40 17.79
N HIS A 62 -6.48 -4.43 16.97
CA HIS A 62 -5.58 -4.86 15.91
C HIS A 62 -5.39 -3.78 14.83
N VAL A 63 -4.30 -3.01 14.89
CA VAL A 63 -3.74 -2.44 13.65
C VAL A 63 -3.06 -3.61 12.96
N THR A 64 -3.78 -4.28 12.05
CA THR A 64 -3.31 -5.45 11.29
C THR A 64 -2.44 -5.09 10.09
N ALA A 65 -2.40 -3.81 9.71
CA ALA A 65 -1.71 -3.31 8.52
C ALA A 65 -0.84 -2.07 8.83
N ALA A 66 0.13 -1.77 7.96
CA ALA A 66 0.77 -0.45 7.99
C ALA A 66 -0.24 0.62 7.55
N VAL A 67 -0.07 1.87 7.98
CA VAL A 67 -0.92 3.01 7.63
C VAL A 67 -0.06 4.25 7.42
N TYR A 68 -0.19 4.92 6.28
CA TYR A 68 0.37 6.23 6.04
C TYR A 68 -0.66 7.35 6.26
N THR A 69 -0.21 8.49 6.79
CA THR A 69 -1.06 9.67 7.02
C THR A 69 -0.29 10.92 6.60
N ALA A 70 -0.71 11.55 5.50
CA ALA A 70 -0.19 12.81 4.96
C ALA A 70 -0.68 14.01 5.78
N LEU A 71 -1.99 14.10 6.03
CA LEU A 71 -2.63 15.28 6.65
C LEU A 71 -2.11 15.58 8.07
N ASN A 72 -1.70 14.53 8.79
CA ASN A 72 -1.33 14.60 10.20
C ASN A 72 0.07 14.03 10.48
N ARG A 73 1.11 14.50 9.76
CA ARG A 73 2.57 14.48 10.14
C ARG A 73 3.50 13.66 9.23
N ASN A 74 3.17 13.39 7.96
CA ASN A 74 4.00 12.56 7.07
C ASN A 74 4.45 11.28 7.79
N ARG A 75 3.49 10.53 8.32
CA ARG A 75 3.76 9.46 9.27
C ARG A 75 3.34 8.12 8.70
N LEU A 76 4.25 7.15 8.78
CA LEU A 76 3.98 5.74 8.57
C LEU A 76 3.88 5.05 9.92
N THR A 77 2.70 4.52 10.24
CA THR A 77 2.48 3.71 11.43
C THR A 77 2.46 2.24 11.04
N VAL A 78 3.28 1.42 11.70
CA VAL A 78 3.39 -0.02 11.39
C VAL A 78 2.98 -0.88 12.58
N PRO A 79 2.49 -2.11 12.33
CA PRO A 79 2.13 -3.03 13.40
C PRO A 79 3.35 -3.50 14.19
N PRO A 80 3.17 -3.87 15.47
CA PRO A 80 4.21 -4.58 16.21
C PRO A 80 4.50 -5.93 15.53
N GLY A 81 5.79 -6.26 15.36
CA GLY A 81 6.20 -7.52 14.73
C GLY A 81 6.09 -7.54 13.19
N LEU A 82 6.10 -6.36 12.56
CA LEU A 82 6.36 -6.22 11.12
C LEU A 82 7.65 -6.99 10.76
N ASP A 83 7.55 -7.92 9.80
CA ASP A 83 8.68 -8.72 9.32
C ASP A 83 9.00 -8.36 7.87
N LEU A 84 10.07 -7.59 7.66
CA LEU A 84 10.53 -7.20 6.32
C LEU A 84 11.66 -8.07 5.79
N THR A 85 11.92 -9.25 6.39
CA THR A 85 12.99 -10.14 5.93
C THR A 85 12.68 -10.81 4.60
N GLY A 86 11.40 -10.89 4.22
CA GLY A 86 10.94 -11.53 2.98
C GLY A 86 11.18 -13.04 2.90
N ARG A 87 11.49 -13.70 4.02
CA ARG A 87 11.81 -15.15 4.07
C ARG A 87 10.59 -16.06 4.19
N THR A 88 9.44 -15.50 4.53
CA THR A 88 8.17 -16.23 4.69
C THR A 88 7.08 -15.55 3.87
N ALA A 89 5.99 -16.27 3.58
CA ALA A 89 4.83 -15.67 2.92
C ALA A 89 4.27 -14.48 3.72
N ARG A 90 4.21 -14.60 5.06
CA ARG A 90 3.84 -13.48 5.94
C ARG A 90 4.76 -12.28 5.75
N ALA A 91 6.08 -12.48 5.75
CA ALA A 91 7.03 -11.39 5.58
C ALA A 91 6.90 -10.69 4.22
N VAL A 92 6.56 -11.43 3.16
CA VAL A 92 6.28 -10.84 1.84
C VAL A 92 4.96 -10.05 1.85
N SER A 93 3.93 -10.52 2.55
CA SER A 93 2.69 -9.76 2.74
C SER A 93 2.94 -8.48 3.53
N ASP A 94 3.76 -8.52 4.58
CA ASP A 94 4.18 -7.34 5.35
C ASP A 94 4.92 -6.33 4.44
N GLN A 95 5.84 -6.80 3.60
CA GLN A 95 6.52 -5.96 2.60
C GLN A 95 5.54 -5.36 1.58
N ALA A 96 4.56 -6.12 1.11
CA ALA A 96 3.56 -5.65 0.17
C ALA A 96 2.64 -4.56 0.78
N MET A 97 2.30 -4.69 2.06
CA MET A 97 1.59 -3.63 2.79
C MET A 97 2.45 -2.37 2.94
N VAL A 98 3.75 -2.50 3.21
CA VAL A 98 4.65 -1.33 3.20
C VAL A 98 4.71 -0.67 1.81
N VAL A 99 4.70 -1.46 0.72
CA VAL A 99 4.61 -0.92 -0.65
C VAL A 99 3.29 -0.18 -0.89
N HIS A 100 2.17 -0.72 -0.40
CA HIS A 100 0.87 -0.04 -0.46
C HIS A 100 0.97 1.35 0.20
N GLU A 101 1.39 1.41 1.47
CA GLU A 101 1.47 2.69 2.19
C GLU A 101 2.50 3.66 1.60
N CYS A 102 3.62 3.14 1.09
CA CYS A 102 4.61 3.98 0.43
C CYS A 102 4.14 4.52 -0.93
N THR A 103 3.10 3.92 -1.53
CA THR A 103 2.44 4.47 -2.72
C THR A 103 1.69 5.76 -2.37
N HIS A 104 0.97 5.77 -1.24
CA HIS A 104 0.34 6.98 -0.70
C HIS A 104 1.37 8.07 -0.40
N ALA A 105 2.47 7.71 0.26
CA ALA A 105 3.57 8.63 0.52
C ALA A 105 4.21 9.19 -0.76
N LEU A 106 4.27 8.39 -1.84
CA LEU A 106 4.76 8.84 -3.14
C LEU A 106 3.80 9.83 -3.79
N MET A 107 2.49 9.61 -3.70
CA MET A 107 1.49 10.56 -4.18
C MET A 107 1.59 11.91 -3.45
N ASP A 108 1.71 11.88 -2.12
CA ASP A 108 1.91 13.08 -1.30
C ASP A 108 3.21 13.82 -1.68
N TYR A 109 4.32 13.10 -1.83
CA TYR A 109 5.60 13.68 -2.25
C TYR A 109 5.49 14.46 -3.58
N HIS A 110 4.74 13.91 -4.54
CA HIS A 110 4.49 14.55 -5.83
C HIS A 110 3.35 15.59 -5.79
N ARG A 111 2.66 15.75 -4.66
CA ARG A 111 1.45 16.56 -4.51
C ARG A 111 0.40 16.17 -5.56
N PHE A 112 0.33 14.89 -5.88
CA PHE A 112 -0.63 14.38 -6.85
C PHE A 112 -2.01 14.35 -6.22
N GLN A 113 -2.95 15.12 -6.78
CA GLN A 113 -4.30 15.24 -6.24
C GLN A 113 -5.25 14.31 -7.00
N THR A 114 -5.87 13.38 -6.28
CA THR A 114 -6.91 12.48 -6.78
C THR A 114 -7.84 12.04 -5.64
N SER A 115 -8.94 11.34 -5.95
CA SER A 115 -9.86 10.84 -4.92
C SER A 115 -9.22 9.74 -4.08
N ALA A 116 -9.63 9.60 -2.81
CA ALA A 116 -9.14 8.54 -1.92
C ALA A 116 -9.27 7.14 -2.56
N GLY A 117 -10.42 6.85 -3.19
CA GLY A 117 -10.62 5.57 -3.89
C GLY A 117 -9.62 5.34 -5.02
N ALA A 118 -9.23 6.37 -5.77
CA ALA A 118 -8.20 6.24 -6.81
C ALA A 118 -6.80 6.02 -6.23
N GLN A 119 -6.48 6.64 -5.09
CA GLN A 119 -5.21 6.40 -4.38
C GLN A 119 -5.13 4.94 -3.92
N GLU A 120 -6.18 4.43 -3.29
CA GLU A 120 -6.30 3.04 -2.85
C GLU A 120 -6.15 2.06 -4.02
N VAL A 121 -6.82 2.31 -5.15
CA VAL A 121 -6.68 1.48 -6.36
C VAL A 121 -5.19 1.37 -6.77
N ALA A 122 -4.48 2.49 -6.84
CA ALA A 122 -3.05 2.48 -7.19
C ALA A 122 -2.20 1.73 -6.15
N ALA A 123 -2.44 1.97 -4.87
CA ALA A 123 -1.71 1.35 -3.77
C ALA A 123 -1.94 -0.18 -3.70
N TYR A 124 -3.17 -0.64 -3.89
CA TYR A 124 -3.48 -2.07 -3.98
C TYR A 124 -2.86 -2.74 -5.21
N ILE A 125 -2.86 -2.08 -6.38
CA ILE A 125 -2.14 -2.59 -7.56
C ILE A 125 -0.64 -2.72 -7.26
N ALA A 126 -0.03 -1.72 -6.63
CA ALA A 126 1.39 -1.74 -6.28
C ALA A 126 1.72 -2.88 -5.29
N GLY A 127 0.94 -3.02 -4.21
CA GLY A 127 1.10 -4.11 -3.24
C GLY A 127 0.91 -5.50 -3.88
N ALA A 128 -0.14 -5.68 -4.68
CA ALA A 128 -0.39 -6.94 -5.39
C ALA A 128 0.72 -7.27 -6.39
N LEU A 129 1.23 -6.28 -7.13
CA LEU A 129 2.33 -6.45 -8.07
C LEU A 129 3.61 -6.89 -7.36
N TYR A 130 3.95 -6.24 -6.25
CA TYR A 130 5.08 -6.64 -5.41
C TYR A 130 4.94 -8.08 -4.91
N ALA A 131 3.81 -8.41 -4.29
CA ALA A 131 3.53 -9.76 -3.77
C ALA A 131 3.61 -10.82 -4.88
N LYS A 132 3.00 -10.55 -6.04
CA LYS A 132 3.02 -11.46 -7.19
C LYS A 132 4.43 -11.67 -7.74
N ALA A 133 5.25 -10.61 -7.82
CA ALA A 133 6.65 -10.72 -8.22
C ALA A 133 7.49 -11.55 -7.22
N ARG A 134 7.04 -11.65 -5.97
CA ARG A 134 7.59 -12.51 -4.91
C ARG A 134 6.90 -13.87 -4.79
N ALA A 135 6.05 -14.23 -5.76
CA ALA A 135 5.27 -15.47 -5.81
C ALA A 135 4.34 -15.69 -4.59
N VAL A 136 3.83 -14.61 -4.00
CA VAL A 136 2.84 -14.63 -2.92
C VAL A 136 1.53 -14.04 -3.40
N VAL A 137 0.42 -14.63 -2.96
CA VAL A 137 -0.93 -14.12 -3.16
C VAL A 137 -1.41 -13.60 -1.83
N MET A 138 -1.63 -12.28 -1.75
CA MET A 138 -2.28 -11.66 -0.60
C MET A 138 -3.75 -12.04 -0.56
N SER A 139 -4.27 -12.32 0.63
CA SER A 139 -5.67 -12.62 0.91
C SER A 139 -6.02 -12.16 2.32
N ALA A 140 -7.31 -12.03 2.59
CA ALA A 140 -7.83 -11.72 3.93
C ALA A 140 -8.90 -12.75 4.35
N PRO A 141 -8.51 -13.99 4.68
CA PRO A 141 -9.46 -15.03 5.06
C PRO A 141 -10.23 -14.60 6.33
N GLY A 142 -11.55 -14.51 6.23
CA GLY A 142 -12.42 -14.01 7.30
C GLY A 142 -12.93 -12.59 7.09
N ASP A 143 -12.39 -11.87 6.10
CA ASP A 143 -12.88 -10.56 5.65
C ASP A 143 -13.16 -10.60 4.13
N PRO A 144 -14.41 -10.92 3.73
CA PRO A 144 -14.77 -11.01 2.32
C PRO A 144 -14.64 -9.69 1.55
N GLN A 145 -14.74 -8.53 2.22
CA GLN A 145 -14.63 -7.24 1.53
C GLN A 145 -13.17 -6.96 1.19
N THR A 146 -12.24 -7.13 2.14
CA THR A 146 -10.81 -6.97 1.87
C THR A 146 -10.30 -8.04 0.90
N ASP A 147 -10.79 -9.28 1.01
CA ASP A 147 -10.41 -10.35 0.09
C ASP A 147 -10.85 -10.08 -1.37
N ALA A 148 -12.02 -9.43 -1.55
CA ALA A 148 -12.48 -8.98 -2.86
C ALA A 148 -11.57 -7.90 -3.47
N ILE A 149 -11.04 -6.98 -2.65
CA ILE A 149 -10.07 -5.98 -3.08
C ILE A 149 -8.77 -6.65 -3.51
N PHE A 150 -8.17 -7.52 -2.67
CA PHE A 150 -6.95 -8.23 -3.02
C PHE A 150 -7.12 -9.06 -4.28
N SER A 151 -8.23 -9.82 -4.39
CA SER A 151 -8.54 -10.62 -5.56
C SER A 151 -8.61 -9.78 -6.84
N SER A 152 -9.27 -8.61 -6.77
CA SER A 152 -9.40 -7.69 -7.91
C SER A 152 -8.05 -7.07 -8.29
N ALA A 153 -7.21 -6.69 -7.33
CA ALA A 153 -5.88 -6.16 -7.58
C ALA A 153 -4.95 -7.21 -8.22
N HIS A 154 -4.99 -8.46 -7.74
CA HIS A 154 -4.26 -9.57 -8.39
C HIS A 154 -4.77 -9.81 -9.81
N ALA A 155 -6.06 -9.65 -10.07
CA ALA A 155 -6.63 -9.78 -11.41
C ALA A 155 -6.08 -8.71 -12.36
N VAL A 156 -5.98 -7.43 -11.95
CA VAL A 156 -5.34 -6.36 -12.73
C VAL A 156 -3.90 -6.75 -13.09
N VAL A 157 -3.11 -7.12 -12.08
CA VAL A 157 -1.69 -7.50 -12.26
C VAL A 157 -1.53 -8.68 -13.21
N ALA A 158 -2.40 -9.69 -13.09
CA ALA A 158 -2.37 -10.89 -13.92
C ALA A 158 -2.82 -10.62 -15.36
N ASN A 159 -3.97 -9.97 -15.54
CA ASN A 159 -4.56 -9.68 -16.85
C ASN A 159 -3.66 -8.78 -17.71
N ARG A 160 -2.93 -7.87 -17.06
CA ARG A 160 -1.99 -6.96 -17.72
C ARG A 160 -0.57 -7.53 -17.85
N GLY A 161 -0.28 -8.66 -17.20
CA GLY A 161 1.04 -9.29 -17.22
C GLY A 161 2.14 -8.43 -16.61
N MET A 162 1.82 -7.62 -15.58
CA MET A 162 2.68 -6.54 -15.08
C MET A 162 4.01 -7.02 -14.47
N VAL A 163 4.09 -8.27 -14.00
CA VAL A 163 5.37 -8.83 -13.53
C VAL A 163 6.39 -8.95 -14.68
N GLY A 164 5.93 -9.29 -15.89
CA GLY A 164 6.78 -9.47 -17.06
C GLY A 164 6.88 -8.23 -17.96
N ARG A 165 5.98 -7.26 -17.81
CA ARG A 165 5.87 -6.08 -18.68
C ARG A 165 5.92 -4.80 -17.86
N LEU A 166 6.99 -4.03 -18.05
CA LEU A 166 7.18 -2.72 -17.41
C LEU A 166 6.44 -1.61 -18.19
N ASN A 167 6.36 -0.42 -17.59
CA ASN A 167 5.76 0.79 -18.14
C ASN A 167 4.32 0.58 -18.64
N GLN A 168 3.53 -0.24 -17.93
CA GLN A 168 2.12 -0.38 -18.27
C GLN A 168 1.39 0.93 -17.95
N THR A 169 0.49 1.35 -18.83
CA THR A 169 -0.42 2.47 -18.58
C THR A 169 -1.81 1.90 -18.32
N LEU A 170 -2.37 2.26 -17.17
CA LEU A 170 -3.69 1.90 -16.71
C LEU A 170 -4.56 3.15 -16.68
N ALA A 171 -5.85 2.98 -16.92
CA ALA A 171 -6.84 4.03 -16.77
C ALA A 171 -7.96 3.56 -15.83
N ALA A 172 -8.58 4.45 -15.07
CA ALA A 172 -9.76 4.11 -14.26
C ALA A 172 -10.88 3.43 -15.06
N ALA A 173 -10.99 3.74 -16.36
CA ALA A 173 -11.98 3.16 -17.27
C ALA A 173 -11.64 1.73 -17.75
N ASP A 174 -10.43 1.23 -17.48
CA ASP A 174 -10.06 -0.15 -17.80
C ASP A 174 -10.97 -1.13 -17.03
N PRO A 175 -11.55 -2.17 -17.67
CA PRO A 175 -12.55 -3.02 -17.01
C PRO A 175 -12.07 -3.70 -15.72
N ASP A 176 -10.82 -4.15 -15.68
CA ASP A 176 -10.20 -4.77 -14.50
C ASP A 176 -9.90 -3.74 -13.39
N VAL A 177 -9.49 -2.53 -13.77
CA VAL A 177 -9.28 -1.42 -12.82
C VAL A 177 -10.61 -0.93 -12.24
N ALA A 178 -11.66 -0.85 -13.06
CA ALA A 178 -13.00 -0.48 -12.63
C ALA A 178 -13.60 -1.48 -11.63
N LEU A 179 -13.34 -2.79 -11.82
CA LEU A 179 -13.72 -3.82 -10.86
C LEU A 179 -13.02 -3.65 -9.51
N LEU A 180 -11.71 -3.35 -9.53
CA LEU A 180 -10.98 -3.03 -8.31
C LEU A 180 -11.53 -1.76 -7.63
N ALA A 181 -11.78 -0.70 -8.39
CA ALA A 181 -12.38 0.53 -7.87
C ALA A 181 -13.75 0.27 -7.22
N ALA A 182 -14.57 -0.57 -7.82
CA ALA A 182 -15.85 -0.98 -7.25
C ALA A 182 -15.69 -1.81 -5.96
N ALA A 183 -14.69 -2.69 -5.88
CA ALA A 183 -14.38 -3.44 -4.67
C ALA A 183 -13.92 -2.52 -3.53
N VAL A 184 -13.05 -1.55 -3.82
CA VAL A 184 -12.63 -0.52 -2.87
C VAL A 184 -13.84 0.28 -2.39
N ALA A 185 -14.67 0.81 -3.30
CA ALA A 185 -15.85 1.59 -2.95
C ALA A 185 -16.90 0.79 -2.14
N GLY A 186 -16.98 -0.52 -2.35
CA GLY A 186 -17.90 -1.42 -1.64
C GLY A 186 -17.42 -1.85 -0.25
N HIS A 187 -16.17 -1.58 0.12
CA HIS A 187 -15.63 -1.90 1.43
C HIS A 187 -16.03 -0.84 2.46
N ARG A 188 -16.52 -1.30 3.62
CA ARG A 188 -17.21 -0.45 4.61
C ARG A 188 -16.41 0.78 5.04
N GLU A 189 -15.10 0.62 5.20
CA GLU A 189 -14.25 1.69 5.72
C GLU A 189 -13.95 2.76 4.65
N TYR A 190 -13.97 2.39 3.37
CA TYR A 190 -13.77 3.33 2.27
C TYR A 190 -15.08 4.00 1.83
N ALA A 191 -16.22 3.32 1.99
CA ALA A 191 -17.53 3.86 1.65
C ALA A 191 -17.86 5.17 2.41
N GLU A 192 -17.34 5.35 3.62
CA GLU A 192 -17.55 6.56 4.43
C GLU A 192 -16.68 7.76 3.99
N VAL A 193 -15.67 7.53 3.13
CA VAL A 193 -14.68 8.54 2.73
C VAL A 193 -14.53 8.69 1.21
N ALA A 194 -15.20 7.85 0.41
CA ALA A 194 -15.03 7.78 -1.04
C ALA A 194 -15.26 9.12 -1.78
N ASP A 195 -16.15 9.96 -1.27
CA ASP A 195 -16.54 11.24 -1.86
C ASP A 195 -15.89 12.47 -1.20
N ASP A 196 -15.01 12.28 -0.20
CA ASP A 196 -14.39 13.40 0.52
C ASP A 196 -12.95 13.66 0.02
N PRO A 197 -12.74 14.61 -0.91
CA PRO A 197 -11.42 14.95 -1.42
C PRO A 197 -10.53 15.61 -0.36
N ALA A 198 -11.06 16.03 0.80
CA ALA A 198 -10.28 16.55 1.91
C ALA A 198 -9.76 15.44 2.84
N ARG A 199 -10.31 14.22 2.75
CA ARG A 199 -9.82 13.01 3.43
C ARG A 199 -8.94 12.20 2.48
N MET A 200 -7.88 12.87 2.00
CA MET A 200 -6.96 12.31 1.01
C MET A 200 -6.23 11.03 1.47
N ASP A 201 -6.27 10.70 2.77
CA ASP A 201 -5.66 9.50 3.31
C ASP A 201 -6.76 8.50 3.70
N GLY A 202 -6.79 7.34 3.05
CA GLY A 202 -7.68 6.25 3.42
C GLY A 202 -7.57 5.93 4.92
N ILE A 203 -8.70 6.00 5.64
CA ILE A 203 -9.01 5.48 6.99
C ILE A 203 -8.07 5.87 8.16
N GLY A 204 -6.85 6.35 7.92
CA GLY A 204 -5.81 6.54 8.95
C GLY A 204 -6.19 7.55 10.04
N ASP A 205 -6.96 8.57 9.69
CA ASP A 205 -7.50 9.54 10.65
C ASP A 205 -8.73 9.03 11.43
N LEU A 206 -9.45 8.00 10.94
CA LEU A 206 -10.59 7.39 11.64
C LEU A 206 -10.15 6.37 12.71
N MET A 207 -8.89 5.93 12.69
CA MET A 207 -8.35 4.95 13.65
C MET A 207 -7.76 5.58 14.94
N ASP A 208 -7.94 6.89 15.18
CA ASP A 208 -7.65 7.54 16.47
C ASP A 208 -8.90 7.55 17.39
N PRO A 209 -8.76 7.62 18.72
CA PRO A 209 -9.16 6.61 19.71
C PRO A 209 -10.68 6.42 19.99
N TRP A 210 -11.58 6.93 19.14
CA TRP A 210 -13.03 6.90 19.37
C TRP A 210 -13.76 5.72 18.71
N TYR A 211 -13.09 4.92 17.88
CA TYR A 211 -13.70 3.73 17.28
C TYR A 211 -13.61 2.50 18.22
N PRO A 212 -14.73 1.90 18.65
CA PRO A 212 -14.72 0.74 19.53
C PRO A 212 -14.13 -0.48 18.81
N ALA A 213 -13.13 -1.09 19.45
CA ALA A 213 -12.29 -2.20 19.00
C ALA A 213 -13.00 -3.56 18.81
N ARG A 214 -14.22 -3.59 18.26
CA ARG A 214 -15.07 -4.80 18.29
C ARG A 214 -15.13 -5.66 17.04
N TYR A 215 -14.46 -5.33 15.93
CA TYR A 215 -14.74 -6.04 14.67
C TYR A 215 -13.55 -6.22 13.73
N TRP A 216 -12.50 -6.90 14.18
CA TRP A 216 -11.48 -7.55 13.33
C TRP A 216 -10.92 -8.78 14.06
#